data_AF-A0A5A9N6L1-F1
#
_entry.id   AF-A0A5A9N6L1-F1
#
_cell.length_a   1.000
_cell.length_b   1.000
_cell.length_c   1.000
_cell.angle_alpha   90.00
_cell.angle_beta   90.00
_cell.angle_gamma   90.00
#
_symmetry.space_group_name_H-M   'P 1'
#
loop_
_entity.id
_entity.type
_entity.pdbx_description
1 polymer ?
#
loop_
_entity_poly.entity_id
_entity_poly.type
_entity_poly.pdbx_seq_one_letter_code
_entity_poly.pdbx_strand_id
1 'polypeptide(L)'
;MEKSDIINFSALEKELQAALDADRKYQRENDAKFRALHQNVATYEEFRDIVLASHLKPLDKKDISGAPRKQPWNTIAAGLKHKSTSLEVIQAQFSEIQPRITSEFSREWRRFGGSSNEKYNLLVSLGGKALQEIFNTEVCFGLLGEFLLILSQGVKSGDEVKVTGVLDGLSKTGRFSLNLSLISQAEQKACKELFNRLCAAVGECQSYKDYSADQSKSSGVCELSHEKADETDLTVQLKGLMEKYGIQN
;
A
#
# COMPACT_ATOMS: atom_id res chain seq x y z
N MET A 1 85.22 39.18 23.34
CA MET A 1 84.81 38.19 24.35
C MET A 1 83.32 38.00 24.17
N GLU A 2 82.95 36.75 23.90
CA GLU A 2 81.73 36.28 23.26
C GLU A 2 80.48 36.66 24.06
N LYS A 3 79.46 37.22 23.38
CA LYS A 3 78.11 37.32 23.95
C LYS A 3 77.53 35.92 23.89
N SER A 4 77.46 35.27 25.05
CA SER A 4 76.79 33.98 25.22
C SER A 4 75.41 34.03 24.58
N ASP A 5 75.19 33.10 23.65
CA ASP A 5 73.91 32.82 23.01
C ASP A 5 72.87 32.52 24.10
N ILE A 6 72.04 33.52 24.44
CA ILE A 6 70.91 33.31 25.34
C ILE A 6 69.86 32.56 24.53
N ILE A 7 69.85 31.23 24.68
CA ILE A 7 68.91 30.33 24.02
C ILE A 7 67.48 30.72 24.44
N ASN A 8 66.65 31.06 23.46
CA ASN A 8 65.24 31.37 23.69
C ASN A 8 64.42 30.07 23.73
N PHE A 9 64.26 29.51 24.92
CA PHE A 9 63.51 28.26 25.15
C PHE A 9 62.07 28.30 24.62
N SER A 10 61.40 29.47 24.67
CA SER A 10 60.02 29.60 24.17
C SER A 10 59.91 29.54 22.65
N ALA A 11 60.94 30.02 21.93
CA ALA A 11 60.99 29.91 20.47
C ALA A 11 61.29 28.46 20.06
N LEU A 12 62.22 27.80 20.77
CA LEU A 12 62.58 26.41 20.54
C LEU A 12 61.41 25.45 20.82
N GLU A 13 60.64 25.69 21.87
CA GLU A 13 59.44 24.90 22.18
C GLU A 13 58.37 25.02 21.09
N LYS A 14 58.16 26.23 20.53
CA LYS A 14 57.23 26.44 19.42
C LYS A 14 57.69 25.74 18.15
N GLU A 15 58.98 25.78 17.85
CA GLU A 15 59.55 25.08 16.69
C GLU A 15 59.39 23.57 16.83
N LEU A 16 59.68 23.03 18.02
CA LEU A 16 59.48 21.62 18.34
C LEU A 16 58.01 21.22 18.19
N GLN A 17 57.09 22.02 18.73
CA GLN A 17 55.66 21.74 18.63
C GLN A 17 55.18 21.77 17.18
N ALA A 18 55.65 22.72 16.37
CA ALA A 18 55.33 22.80 14.96
C ALA A 18 55.85 21.58 14.18
N ALA A 19 57.07 21.11 14.48
CA ALA A 19 57.65 19.91 13.88
C ALA A 19 56.82 18.66 14.23
N LEU A 20 56.45 18.50 15.51
CA LEU A 20 55.60 17.38 15.96
C LEU A 20 54.23 17.39 15.28
N ASP A 21 53.61 18.55 15.11
CA ASP A 21 52.31 18.66 14.47
C ASP A 21 52.38 18.43 12.96
N ALA A 22 53.49 18.80 12.31
CA ALA A 22 53.78 18.45 10.92
C ALA A 22 53.93 16.93 10.73
N ASP A 23 54.67 16.26 11.61
CA ASP A 23 54.83 14.80 11.59
C ASP A 23 53.49 14.08 11.80
N ARG A 24 52.69 14.53 12.78
CA ARG A 24 51.34 14.00 13.00
C ARG A 24 50.44 14.18 11.78
N LYS A 25 50.57 15.30 11.07
CA LYS A 25 49.82 15.56 9.83
C LYS A 25 50.26 14.60 8.73
N TYR A 26 51.57 14.48 8.52
CA TYR A 26 52.14 13.57 7.52
C TYR A 26 51.69 12.12 7.76
N GLN A 27 51.74 11.65 9.01
CA GLN A 27 51.30 10.30 9.37
C GLN A 27 49.81 10.08 9.07
N ARG A 28 48.95 11.04 9.40
CA ARG A 28 47.50 10.97 9.12
C ARG A 28 47.20 10.92 7.63
N GLU A 29 47.86 11.76 6.83
CA GLU A 29 47.69 11.77 5.38
C GLU A 29 48.20 10.47 4.75
N ASN A 30 49.33 9.95 5.21
CA ASN A 30 49.90 8.71 4.70
C ASN A 30 49.03 7.49 5.04
N ASP A 31 48.49 7.43 6.26
CA ASP A 31 47.52 6.41 6.65
C ASP A 31 46.26 6.46 5.76
N ALA A 32 45.75 7.66 5.47
CA ALA A 32 44.62 7.83 4.56
C ALA A 32 44.96 7.38 3.12
N LYS A 33 46.18 7.64 2.62
CA LYS A 33 46.64 7.15 1.32
C LYS A 33 46.64 5.63 1.28
N PHE A 34 47.21 4.97 2.30
CA PHE A 34 47.21 3.51 2.38
C PHE A 34 45.79 2.96 2.48
N ARG A 35 44.92 3.58 3.28
CA ARG A 35 43.51 3.19 3.37
C ARG A 35 42.78 3.26 2.03
N ALA A 36 42.95 4.35 1.29
CA ALA A 36 42.35 4.52 -0.04
C ALA A 36 42.85 3.46 -1.03
N LEU A 37 44.16 3.13 -0.98
CA LEU A 37 44.73 2.04 -1.78
C LEU A 37 44.13 0.68 -1.40
N HIS A 38 44.03 0.37 -0.10
CA HIS A 38 43.41 -0.87 0.38
C HIS A 38 41.92 -0.98 0.01
N GLN A 39 41.23 0.15 -0.11
CA GLN A 39 39.83 0.22 -0.54
C GLN A 39 39.65 0.07 -2.07
N ASN A 40 40.73 0.02 -2.86
CA ASN A 40 40.71 -0.06 -4.33
C ASN A 40 39.81 1.01 -4.97
N VAL A 41 40.00 2.25 -4.54
CA VAL A 41 39.28 3.44 -5.05
C VAL A 41 39.44 3.58 -6.56
N ALA A 42 38.33 3.83 -7.28
CA ALA A 42 38.27 3.75 -8.74
C ALA A 42 38.80 5.02 -9.45
N THR A 43 38.78 6.17 -8.78
CA THR A 43 39.16 7.47 -9.38
C THR A 43 40.16 8.23 -8.53
N TYR A 44 41.01 9.05 -9.18
CA TYR A 44 41.94 9.91 -8.46
C TYR A 44 41.23 10.97 -7.61
N GLU A 45 40.05 11.44 -8.04
CA GLU A 45 39.26 12.41 -7.29
C GLU A 45 38.83 11.84 -5.94
N GLU A 46 38.30 10.61 -5.92
CA GLU A 46 37.92 9.91 -4.69
C GLU A 46 39.14 9.66 -3.79
N PHE A 47 40.29 9.28 -4.37
CA PHE A 47 41.54 9.13 -3.62
C PHE A 47 41.97 10.46 -2.97
N ARG A 48 41.90 11.55 -3.73
CA ARG A 48 42.25 12.91 -3.27
C ARG A 48 41.33 13.33 -2.13
N ASP A 49 40.03 13.10 -2.26
CA ASP A 49 39.05 13.46 -1.25
C ASP A 49 39.28 12.71 0.06
N ILE A 50 39.59 11.42 0.01
CA ILE A 50 39.94 10.62 1.21
C ILE A 50 41.17 11.19 1.93
N VAL A 51 42.21 11.57 1.19
CA VAL A 51 43.45 12.13 1.77
C VAL A 51 43.20 13.52 2.36
N LEU A 52 42.44 14.37 1.66
CA LEU A 52 42.05 15.70 2.16
C LEU A 52 41.20 15.60 3.44
N ALA A 53 40.33 14.59 3.50
CA ALA A 53 39.47 14.30 4.65
C ALA A 53 40.17 13.54 5.79
N SER A 54 41.49 13.27 5.70
CA SER A 54 42.24 12.50 6.71
C SER A 54 42.23 13.09 8.13
N HIS A 55 41.91 14.37 8.27
CA HIS A 55 41.79 15.06 9.55
C HIS A 55 40.43 14.86 10.23
N LEU A 56 39.42 14.30 9.53
CA LEU A 56 38.10 14.04 10.09
C LEU A 56 38.16 12.88 11.08
N LYS A 57 37.48 13.06 12.22
CA LYS A 57 37.35 12.03 13.25
C LYS A 57 36.07 11.21 13.00
N PRO A 58 36.09 9.89 13.22
CA PRO A 58 34.86 9.11 13.26
C PRO A 58 33.87 9.70 14.26
N LEU A 59 32.59 9.70 13.91
CA LEU A 59 31.54 10.20 14.79
C LEU A 59 31.43 9.31 16.04
N ASP A 60 31.45 9.92 17.21
CA ASP A 60 31.21 9.21 18.46
C ASP A 60 29.70 8.96 18.65
N LYS A 61 29.35 7.94 19.44
CA LYS A 61 27.93 7.64 19.76
C LYS A 61 27.20 8.84 20.38
N LYS A 62 27.92 9.70 21.12
CA LYS A 62 27.40 10.95 21.70
C LYS A 62 27.02 11.99 20.64
N ASP A 63 27.74 12.01 19.51
CA ASP A 63 27.46 12.92 18.40
C ASP A 63 26.21 12.47 17.63
N ILE A 64 25.96 11.14 17.63
CA ILE A 64 24.80 10.51 16.98
C ILE A 64 23.54 10.62 17.85
N SER A 65 23.66 10.42 19.16
CA SER A 65 22.51 10.36 20.09
C SER A 65 22.12 11.71 20.69
N GLY A 66 23.04 12.68 20.73
CA GLY A 66 22.84 13.98 21.37
C GLY A 66 22.20 15.03 20.47
N ALA A 67 22.26 14.87 19.14
CA ALA A 67 21.60 15.78 18.22
C ALA A 67 20.08 15.52 18.22
N PRO A 68 19.22 16.50 18.56
CA PRO A 68 17.78 16.33 18.42
C PRO A 68 17.48 16.06 16.95
N ARG A 69 17.09 14.82 16.64
CA ARG A 69 16.69 14.44 15.29
C ARG A 69 15.41 15.23 14.98
N LYS A 70 15.55 16.33 14.23
CA LYS A 70 14.43 17.25 13.88
C LYS A 70 13.28 16.55 13.14
N GLN A 71 13.55 15.35 12.61
CA GLN A 71 12.58 14.50 11.93
C GLN A 71 12.77 13.06 12.42
N PRO A 72 11.78 12.44 13.07
CA PRO A 72 11.80 11.01 13.29
C PRO A 72 11.77 10.30 11.93
N TRP A 73 12.70 9.35 11.73
CA TRP A 73 12.76 8.53 10.52
C TRP A 73 11.48 7.71 10.29
N ASN A 74 10.69 7.55 11.35
CA ASN A 74 9.38 6.93 11.33
C ASN A 74 8.47 7.67 12.31
N THR A 75 7.46 8.39 11.80
CA THR A 75 6.48 9.14 12.61
C THR A 75 5.62 8.22 13.49
N ILE A 76 5.40 6.98 13.07
CA ILE A 76 4.57 5.99 13.79
C ILE A 76 5.32 5.47 15.04
N ALA A 77 6.63 5.28 14.94
CA ALA A 77 7.44 4.78 16.05
C ALA A 77 7.66 5.82 17.17
N ALA A 78 7.64 7.11 16.83
CA ALA A 78 7.89 8.19 17.79
C ALA A 78 6.72 8.44 18.77
N GLY A 79 5.52 7.95 18.46
CA GLY A 79 4.31 8.12 19.29
C GLY A 79 4.21 7.16 20.49
N LEU A 80 4.98 6.08 20.54
CA LEU A 80 4.95 5.13 21.67
C LEU A 80 5.95 5.52 22.76
N LYS A 81 5.66 6.62 23.46
CA LYS A 81 6.21 6.85 24.80
C LYS A 81 5.08 6.92 25.80
N HIS A 82 4.45 5.80 26.14
CA HIS A 82 3.80 5.64 27.44
C HIS A 82 3.43 4.16 27.71
N LYS A 83 3.86 3.70 28.90
CA LYS A 83 3.48 2.49 29.64
C LYS A 83 3.66 1.13 28.95
N SER A 84 4.59 0.36 29.52
CA SER A 84 4.52 -1.09 29.64
C SER A 84 3.08 -1.56 29.89
N THR A 85 2.45 -2.09 28.86
CA THR A 85 1.29 -2.96 28.96
C THR A 85 1.50 -4.02 27.90
N SER A 86 1.39 -5.26 28.36
CA SER A 86 1.61 -6.53 27.65
C SER A 86 1.36 -6.47 26.14
N LEU A 87 2.21 -7.18 25.39
CA LEU A 87 2.13 -7.43 23.95
C LEU A 87 0.83 -8.11 23.48
N GLU A 88 -0.17 -8.26 24.35
CA GLU A 88 -1.46 -8.87 24.06
C GLU A 88 -2.56 -7.85 23.69
N VAL A 89 -2.37 -6.54 23.93
CA VAL A 89 -3.45 -5.54 23.73
C VAL A 89 -3.51 -4.96 22.31
N ILE A 90 -2.47 -5.12 21.48
CA ILE A 90 -2.53 -4.66 20.08
C ILE A 90 -3.30 -5.66 19.20
N GLN A 91 -3.58 -6.87 19.70
CA GLN A 91 -4.19 -7.94 18.92
C GLN A 91 -5.73 -7.97 18.98
N ALA A 92 -6.39 -7.16 19.82
CA ALA A 92 -7.81 -7.31 20.13
C ALA A 92 -8.66 -6.03 20.00
N GLN A 93 -8.33 -5.11 19.08
CA GLN A 93 -9.14 -3.91 18.80
C GLN A 93 -9.38 -3.65 17.29
N PHE A 94 -9.02 -4.57 16.40
CA PHE A 94 -9.24 -4.41 14.95
C PHE A 94 -10.58 -4.93 14.45
N SER A 95 -11.54 -5.18 15.34
CA SER A 95 -12.79 -5.86 14.99
C SER A 95 -13.86 -4.99 14.30
N GLU A 96 -13.65 -3.68 14.07
CA GLU A 96 -14.73 -2.82 13.52
C GLU A 96 -14.28 -1.67 12.60
N ILE A 97 -12.99 -1.53 12.29
CA ILE A 97 -12.53 -0.38 11.47
C ILE A 97 -12.65 -0.75 9.99
N GLN A 98 -13.74 -0.32 9.35
CA GLN A 98 -13.83 -0.27 7.89
C GLN A 98 -12.62 0.52 7.35
N PRO A 99 -11.78 -0.07 6.48
CA PRO A 99 -10.58 0.61 6.00
C PRO A 99 -10.99 1.85 5.22
N ARG A 100 -10.42 3.01 5.53
CA ARG A 100 -10.76 4.28 4.85
C ARG A 100 -9.75 4.67 3.78
N ILE A 101 -8.59 4.01 3.77
CA ILE A 101 -7.46 4.35 2.92
C ILE A 101 -6.86 3.06 2.34
N THR A 102 -6.33 3.14 1.11
CA THR A 102 -5.75 2.01 0.35
C THR A 102 -4.78 1.17 1.17
N SER A 103 -3.89 1.81 1.95
CA SER A 103 -2.86 1.11 2.74
C SER A 103 -3.42 0.30 3.90
N GLU A 104 -4.50 0.76 4.54
CA GLU A 104 -5.21 0.03 5.60
C GLU A 104 -5.89 -1.19 5.00
N PHE A 105 -6.58 -1.02 3.87
CA PHE A 105 -7.18 -2.12 3.13
C PHE A 105 -6.13 -3.17 2.74
N SER A 106 -5.01 -2.76 2.12
CA SER A 106 -3.96 -3.70 1.71
C SER A 106 -3.29 -4.43 2.88
N ARG A 107 -3.26 -3.83 4.08
CA ARG A 107 -2.78 -4.50 5.30
C ARG A 107 -3.77 -5.57 5.74
N GLU A 108 -5.04 -5.24 5.81
CA GLU A 108 -6.09 -6.15 6.26
C GLU A 108 -6.31 -7.29 5.25
N TRP A 109 -6.29 -6.97 3.96
CA TRP A 109 -6.35 -7.94 2.85
C TRP A 109 -5.27 -9.02 2.93
N ARG A 110 -4.05 -8.64 3.33
CA ARG A 110 -2.92 -9.57 3.51
C ARG A 110 -3.03 -10.40 4.79
N ARG A 111 -3.74 -9.93 5.81
CA ARG A 111 -3.95 -10.65 7.09
C ARG A 111 -4.88 -11.84 6.92
N PHE A 112 -5.86 -11.76 6.03
CA PHE A 112 -6.78 -12.86 5.69
C PHE A 112 -6.12 -13.98 4.86
N GLY A 113 -4.88 -14.38 5.19
CA GLY A 113 -4.01 -15.28 4.42
C GLY A 113 -4.55 -16.70 4.20
N GLY A 114 -5.61 -16.86 3.41
CA GLY A 114 -6.17 -18.14 2.97
C GLY A 114 -7.70 -18.22 3.06
N SER A 115 -8.36 -17.37 3.85
CA SER A 115 -9.80 -17.43 4.06
C SER A 115 -10.59 -16.73 2.94
N SER A 116 -10.84 -17.41 1.82
CA SER A 116 -11.62 -16.85 0.70
C SER A 116 -12.99 -16.30 1.12
N ASN A 117 -13.65 -16.93 2.11
CA ASN A 117 -14.95 -16.49 2.63
C ASN A 117 -14.87 -15.17 3.45
N GLU A 118 -13.80 -14.97 4.22
CA GLU A 118 -13.62 -13.74 5.01
C GLU A 118 -13.33 -12.56 4.07
N LYS A 119 -12.49 -12.77 3.05
CA LYS A 119 -12.22 -11.78 2.01
C LYS A 119 -13.47 -11.42 1.21
N TYR A 120 -14.32 -12.41 0.90
CA TYR A 120 -15.61 -12.18 0.25
C TYR A 120 -16.52 -11.32 1.13
N ASN A 121 -16.71 -11.69 2.40
CA ASN A 121 -17.54 -10.94 3.34
C ASN A 121 -17.03 -9.50 3.52
N LEU A 122 -15.71 -9.29 3.52
CA LEU A 122 -15.11 -7.97 3.56
C LEU A 122 -15.49 -7.13 2.33
N LEU A 123 -15.35 -7.67 1.12
CA LEU A 123 -15.72 -6.96 -0.12
C LEU A 123 -17.21 -6.58 -0.14
N VAL A 124 -18.08 -7.52 0.24
CA VAL A 124 -19.53 -7.30 0.28
C VAL A 124 -19.94 -6.32 1.39
N SER A 125 -19.29 -6.36 2.55
CA SER A 125 -19.61 -5.46 3.67
C SER A 125 -19.11 -4.03 3.47
N LEU A 126 -17.98 -3.84 2.77
CA LEU A 126 -17.55 -2.50 2.34
C LEU A 126 -18.48 -1.92 1.27
N GLY A 127 -18.90 -2.76 0.32
CA GLY A 127 -19.73 -2.33 -0.80
C GLY A 127 -19.00 -1.45 -1.82
N GLY A 128 -19.68 -1.13 -2.92
CA GLY A 128 -19.06 -0.45 -4.07
C GLY A 128 -18.60 0.98 -3.81
N LYS A 129 -19.36 1.78 -3.05
CA LYS A 129 -19.04 3.19 -2.81
C LYS A 129 -17.78 3.37 -1.97
N ALA A 130 -17.66 2.65 -0.86
CA ALA A 130 -16.47 2.70 -0.02
C ALA A 130 -15.24 2.20 -0.78
N LEU A 131 -15.40 1.14 -1.59
CA LEU A 131 -14.32 0.60 -2.40
C LEU A 131 -13.85 1.59 -3.46
N GLN A 132 -14.78 2.33 -4.08
CA GLN A 132 -14.46 3.41 -5.01
C GLN A 132 -13.68 4.54 -4.32
N GLU A 133 -14.06 4.93 -3.09
CA GLU A 133 -13.35 5.97 -2.33
C GLU A 133 -11.93 5.52 -1.93
N ILE A 134 -11.79 4.29 -1.45
CA ILE A 134 -10.50 3.71 -1.04
C ILE A 134 -9.54 3.58 -2.22
N PHE A 135 -10.06 3.22 -3.39
CA PHE A 135 -9.30 3.01 -4.63
C PHE A 135 -9.54 4.09 -5.68
N ASN A 136 -9.80 5.33 -5.25
CA ASN A 136 -10.12 6.44 -6.15
C ASN A 136 -9.02 6.65 -7.21
N THR A 137 -7.74 6.54 -6.82
CA THR A 137 -6.60 6.70 -7.73
C THR A 137 -6.37 5.48 -8.61
N GLU A 138 -6.27 4.31 -8.00
CA GLU A 138 -6.12 3.01 -8.66
C GLU A 138 -6.33 1.86 -7.69
N VAL A 139 -6.81 0.73 -8.20
CA VAL A 139 -6.65 -0.57 -7.55
C VAL A 139 -5.22 -1.04 -7.81
N CYS A 140 -4.45 -1.36 -6.76
CA CYS A 140 -3.06 -1.75 -6.94
C CYS A 140 -2.92 -3.09 -7.68
N PHE A 141 -1.79 -3.25 -8.39
CA PHE A 141 -1.53 -4.37 -9.30
C PHE A 141 -1.78 -5.75 -8.64
N GLY A 142 -2.65 -6.54 -9.27
CA GLY A 142 -3.03 -7.91 -8.84
C GLY A 142 -4.29 -7.98 -7.97
N LEU A 143 -4.64 -6.91 -7.24
CA LEU A 143 -5.81 -6.94 -6.35
C LEU A 143 -7.13 -7.10 -7.10
N LEU A 144 -7.28 -6.46 -8.27
CA LEU A 144 -8.52 -6.56 -9.05
C LEU A 144 -8.79 -8.01 -9.50
N GLY A 145 -7.76 -8.71 -9.99
CA GLY A 145 -7.87 -10.12 -10.38
C GLY A 145 -8.24 -11.02 -9.20
N GLU A 146 -7.59 -10.80 -8.05
CA GLU A 146 -7.94 -11.50 -6.79
C GLU A 146 -9.39 -11.24 -6.36
N PHE A 147 -9.87 -10.00 -6.44
CA PHE A 147 -11.25 -9.65 -6.10
C PHE A 147 -12.24 -10.43 -6.97
N LEU A 148 -12.02 -10.46 -8.28
CA LEU A 148 -12.90 -11.17 -9.22
C LEU A 148 -12.90 -12.68 -8.96
N LEU A 149 -11.74 -13.25 -8.65
CA LEU A 149 -11.62 -14.66 -8.30
C LEU A 149 -12.40 -14.99 -7.02
N ILE A 150 -12.23 -14.19 -5.97
CA ILE A 150 -12.92 -14.37 -4.68
C ILE A 150 -14.43 -14.19 -4.83
N LEU A 151 -14.86 -13.18 -5.59
CA LEU A 151 -16.28 -12.99 -5.88
C LEU A 151 -16.85 -14.21 -6.60
N SER A 152 -16.19 -14.72 -7.66
CA SER A 152 -16.66 -15.89 -8.42
C SER A 152 -16.81 -17.16 -7.56
N GLN A 153 -15.94 -17.34 -6.56
CA GLN A 153 -15.97 -18.49 -5.65
C GLN A 153 -16.96 -18.33 -4.50
N GLY A 154 -17.25 -17.08 -4.10
CA GLY A 154 -18.00 -16.77 -2.87
C GLY A 154 -19.46 -16.36 -3.07
N VAL A 155 -19.95 -16.13 -4.30
CA VAL A 155 -21.35 -15.71 -4.54
C VAL A 155 -22.32 -16.72 -3.96
N LYS A 156 -23.24 -16.22 -3.12
CA LYS A 156 -24.38 -16.97 -2.57
C LYS A 156 -25.68 -16.45 -3.20
N SER A 157 -26.70 -17.30 -3.29
CA SER A 157 -28.04 -16.91 -3.72
C SER A 157 -28.60 -15.81 -2.80
N GLY A 158 -28.91 -14.64 -3.35
CA GLY A 158 -29.41 -13.47 -2.62
C GLY A 158 -28.39 -12.33 -2.39
N ASP A 159 -27.10 -12.54 -2.71
CA ASP A 159 -26.07 -11.47 -2.64
C ASP A 159 -25.86 -10.75 -3.98
N GLU A 160 -26.64 -11.06 -5.02
CA GLU A 160 -26.43 -10.58 -6.39
C GLU A 160 -26.37 -9.06 -6.46
N VAL A 161 -27.30 -8.37 -5.79
CA VAL A 161 -27.38 -6.90 -5.75
C VAL A 161 -26.15 -6.27 -5.08
N LYS A 162 -25.61 -6.91 -4.05
CA LYS A 162 -24.42 -6.40 -3.36
C LYS A 162 -23.17 -6.60 -4.22
N VAL A 163 -23.07 -7.77 -4.85
CA VAL A 163 -21.95 -8.11 -5.75
C VAL A 163 -21.95 -7.21 -6.98
N THR A 164 -23.11 -6.95 -7.60
CA THR A 164 -23.22 -6.00 -8.71
C THR A 164 -22.86 -4.58 -8.28
N GLY A 165 -23.27 -4.16 -7.08
CA GLY A 165 -22.86 -2.87 -6.51
C GLY A 165 -21.34 -2.76 -6.30
N VAL A 166 -20.68 -3.82 -5.84
CA VAL A 166 -19.21 -3.88 -5.69
C VAL A 166 -18.53 -3.80 -7.05
N LEU A 167 -18.99 -4.56 -8.05
CA LEU A 167 -18.47 -4.53 -9.42
C LEU A 167 -18.64 -3.14 -10.06
N ASP A 168 -19.78 -2.49 -9.86
CA ASP A 168 -20.00 -1.12 -10.35
C ASP A 168 -19.05 -0.11 -9.69
N GLY A 169 -18.86 -0.20 -8.37
CA GLY A 169 -17.90 0.62 -7.64
C GLY A 169 -16.47 0.45 -8.14
N LEU A 170 -16.04 -0.79 -8.37
CA LEU A 170 -14.72 -1.10 -8.96
C LEU A 170 -14.57 -0.54 -10.37
N SER A 171 -15.62 -0.61 -11.19
CA SER A 171 -15.60 -0.08 -12.57
C SER A 171 -15.38 1.43 -12.65
N LYS A 172 -15.65 2.16 -11.55
CA LYS A 172 -15.52 3.61 -11.44
C LYS A 172 -14.21 4.06 -10.78
N THR A 173 -13.31 3.12 -10.45
CA THR A 173 -11.98 3.44 -9.90
C THR A 173 -11.05 4.01 -10.97
N GLY A 174 -10.06 4.79 -10.53
CA GLY A 174 -9.04 5.31 -11.43
C GLY A 174 -8.23 4.19 -12.10
N ARG A 175 -7.85 4.39 -13.37
CA ARG A 175 -7.07 3.42 -14.16
C ARG A 175 -7.70 2.03 -14.24
N PHE A 176 -9.03 1.92 -14.14
CA PHE A 176 -9.75 0.64 -14.24
C PHE A 176 -9.44 -0.12 -15.54
N SER A 177 -9.43 0.57 -16.69
CA SER A 177 -9.13 -0.03 -17.99
C SER A 177 -7.72 -0.63 -18.07
N LEU A 178 -6.72 0.05 -17.48
CA LEU A 178 -5.36 -0.46 -17.38
C LEU A 178 -5.32 -1.68 -16.47
N ASN A 179 -5.94 -1.62 -15.30
CA ASN A 179 -6.04 -2.76 -14.39
C ASN A 179 -6.68 -3.98 -15.06
N LEU A 180 -7.75 -3.77 -15.84
CA LEU A 180 -8.43 -4.82 -16.60
C LEU A 180 -7.51 -5.45 -17.66
N SER A 181 -6.68 -4.66 -18.34
CA SER A 181 -5.70 -5.17 -19.33
C SER A 181 -4.59 -6.04 -18.73
N LEU A 182 -4.38 -5.96 -17.41
CA LEU A 182 -3.33 -6.67 -16.69
C LEU A 182 -3.84 -7.96 -16.02
N ILE A 183 -5.13 -8.27 -16.15
CA ILE A 183 -5.74 -9.49 -15.63
C ILE A 183 -5.30 -10.70 -16.47
N SER A 184 -4.98 -11.81 -15.80
CA SER A 184 -4.61 -13.05 -16.46
C SER A 184 -5.80 -13.76 -17.12
N GLN A 185 -5.54 -14.70 -18.05
CA GLN A 185 -6.60 -15.48 -18.69
C GLN A 185 -7.43 -16.31 -17.67
N ALA A 186 -6.79 -16.79 -16.60
CA ALA A 186 -7.47 -17.55 -15.55
C ALA A 186 -8.48 -16.69 -14.78
N GLU A 187 -8.07 -15.47 -14.40
CA GLU A 187 -8.93 -14.50 -13.71
C GLU A 187 -10.03 -13.96 -14.64
N GLN A 188 -9.72 -13.76 -15.93
CA GLN A 188 -10.73 -13.37 -16.92
C GLN A 188 -11.81 -14.45 -17.07
N LYS A 189 -11.43 -15.74 -17.06
CA LYS A 189 -12.38 -16.85 -17.06
C LYS A 189 -13.25 -16.85 -15.79
N ALA A 190 -12.66 -16.62 -14.62
CA ALA A 190 -13.39 -16.49 -13.36
C ALA A 190 -14.38 -15.31 -13.38
N CYS A 191 -13.99 -14.19 -13.98
CA CYS A 191 -14.86 -13.04 -14.20
C CYS A 191 -16.06 -13.40 -15.10
N LYS A 192 -15.84 -14.06 -16.24
CA LYS A 192 -16.93 -14.53 -17.12
C LYS A 192 -17.90 -15.46 -16.39
N GLU A 193 -17.37 -16.41 -15.63
CA GLU A 193 -18.16 -17.33 -14.81
C GLU A 193 -19.01 -16.58 -13.77
N LEU A 194 -18.43 -15.58 -13.11
CA LEU A 194 -19.15 -14.72 -12.15
C LEU A 194 -20.35 -14.02 -12.81
N PHE A 195 -20.15 -13.37 -13.96
CA PHE A 195 -21.24 -12.69 -14.66
C PHE A 195 -22.30 -13.66 -15.16
N ASN A 196 -21.93 -14.85 -15.64
CA ASN A 196 -22.88 -15.89 -16.04
C ASN A 196 -23.76 -16.34 -14.86
N ARG A 197 -23.17 -16.50 -13.67
CA ARG A 197 -23.91 -16.86 -12.45
C ARG A 197 -24.87 -15.75 -12.01
N LEU A 198 -24.44 -14.49 -12.10
CA LEU A 198 -25.31 -13.35 -11.80
C LEU A 198 -26.47 -13.27 -12.80
N CYS A 199 -26.21 -13.47 -14.10
CA CYS A 199 -27.25 -13.51 -15.13
C CYS A 199 -28.24 -14.67 -14.90
N ALA A 200 -27.75 -15.86 -14.55
CA ALA A 200 -28.60 -17.02 -14.28
C ALA A 200 -29.50 -16.80 -13.06
N ALA A 201 -28.97 -16.25 -11.96
CA ALA A 201 -29.74 -15.93 -10.76
C ALA A 201 -30.83 -14.88 -11.02
N VAL A 202 -30.54 -13.89 -11.86
CA VAL A 202 -31.53 -12.87 -12.27
C VAL A 202 -32.58 -13.44 -13.23
N GLY A 203 -32.20 -14.40 -14.09
CA GLY A 203 -33.12 -15.09 -15.01
C GLY A 203 -34.06 -16.09 -14.34
N GLU A 204 -33.63 -16.78 -13.27
CA GLU A 204 -34.48 -17.69 -12.50
C GLU A 204 -35.65 -16.96 -11.80
N CYS A 205 -35.47 -15.68 -11.43
CA CYS A 205 -36.56 -14.84 -10.90
C CYS A 205 -37.64 -14.49 -11.94
N GLN A 206 -37.33 -14.60 -13.24
CA GLN A 206 -38.27 -14.24 -14.32
C GLN A 206 -39.21 -15.39 -14.71
N SER A 207 -38.81 -16.65 -14.47
CA SER A 207 -39.57 -17.83 -14.89
C SER A 207 -40.87 -18.08 -14.08
N TYR A 208 -41.01 -17.46 -12.90
CA TYR A 208 -42.13 -17.72 -11.99
C TYR A 208 -43.34 -16.76 -12.10
N LYS A 209 -43.37 -15.81 -13.06
CA LYS A 209 -44.47 -14.83 -13.17
C LYS A 209 -45.36 -14.91 -14.42
N ASP A 210 -45.15 -15.85 -15.33
CA ASP A 210 -45.95 -15.98 -16.56
C ASP A 210 -46.79 -17.27 -16.61
N TYR A 211 -47.64 -17.53 -15.60
CA TYR A 211 -48.82 -18.39 -15.80
C TYR A 211 -50.02 -17.93 -14.95
N SER A 212 -51.09 -17.56 -15.67
CA SER A 212 -52.50 -17.56 -15.28
C SER A 212 -53.11 -16.30 -14.66
N ALA A 213 -53.79 -15.52 -15.50
CA ALA A 213 -55.03 -14.83 -15.14
C ALA A 213 -55.90 -14.64 -16.40
N ASP A 214 -56.72 -15.65 -16.68
CA ASP A 214 -57.88 -15.53 -17.56
C ASP A 214 -59.12 -15.10 -16.74
N GLN A 215 -60.04 -14.44 -17.42
CA GLN A 215 -61.04 -13.49 -16.90
C GLN A 215 -62.02 -14.01 -15.83
N SER A 216 -62.37 -13.15 -14.87
CA SER A 216 -63.73 -13.00 -14.31
C SER A 216 -63.91 -11.64 -13.63
N LYS A 217 -64.93 -10.90 -14.07
CA LYS A 217 -65.37 -9.58 -13.59
C LYS A 217 -65.77 -9.59 -12.11
N SER A 218 -65.30 -8.62 -11.33
CA SER A 218 -66.10 -7.95 -10.28
C SER A 218 -65.42 -6.65 -9.85
N SER A 219 -66.27 -5.64 -9.65
CA SER A 219 -66.02 -4.25 -9.31
C SER A 219 -65.20 -4.03 -8.03
N GLY A 220 -64.37 -2.97 -8.00
CA GLY A 220 -63.74 -2.44 -6.79
C GLY A 220 -62.40 -1.76 -7.04
N VAL A 221 -62.42 -0.46 -7.36
CA VAL A 221 -61.23 0.41 -7.41
C VAL A 221 -60.68 0.61 -6.00
N CYS A 222 -59.37 0.39 -5.82
CA CYS A 222 -58.44 1.30 -5.13
C CYS A 222 -57.00 0.81 -5.34
N GLU A 223 -56.24 1.60 -6.10
CA GLU A 223 -54.79 1.51 -6.26
C GLU A 223 -54.06 1.62 -4.91
N LEU A 224 -53.00 0.82 -4.73
CA LEU A 224 -51.68 1.36 -4.40
C LEU A 224 -50.61 0.34 -4.82
N SER A 225 -50.05 0.56 -5.99
CA SER A 225 -48.94 -0.18 -6.58
C SER A 225 -47.61 0.48 -6.22
N HIS A 226 -46.70 -0.26 -5.60
CA HIS A 226 -45.25 -0.03 -5.62
C HIS A 226 -44.54 -1.41 -5.55
N GLU A 227 -43.31 -1.50 -6.08
CA GLU A 227 -42.47 -2.71 -6.26
C GLU A 227 -42.53 -3.43 -7.63
N LYS A 228 -42.48 -2.69 -8.74
CA LYS A 228 -42.14 -3.25 -10.09
C LYS A 228 -40.98 -2.53 -10.80
N ALA A 229 -40.34 -1.55 -10.16
CA ALA A 229 -39.34 -0.69 -10.79
C ALA A 229 -37.86 -1.11 -10.56
N ASP A 230 -37.58 -1.96 -9.58
CA ASP A 230 -36.20 -2.24 -9.13
C ASP A 230 -35.54 -3.41 -9.90
N GLU A 231 -36.34 -4.35 -10.41
CA GLU A 231 -35.87 -5.61 -10.99
C GLU A 231 -35.40 -5.47 -12.45
N THR A 232 -35.97 -4.52 -13.19
CA THR A 232 -35.53 -4.17 -14.55
C THR A 232 -34.23 -3.37 -14.55
N ASP A 233 -33.99 -2.56 -13.53
CA ASP A 233 -32.77 -1.75 -13.39
C ASP A 233 -31.52 -2.62 -13.23
N LEU A 234 -31.59 -3.69 -12.42
CA LEU A 234 -30.49 -4.64 -12.21
C LEU A 234 -30.02 -5.32 -13.50
N THR A 235 -30.95 -5.74 -14.38
CA THR A 235 -30.60 -6.38 -15.65
C THR A 235 -29.87 -5.42 -16.60
N VAL A 236 -30.29 -4.16 -16.65
CA VAL A 236 -29.67 -3.10 -17.47
C VAL A 236 -28.29 -2.75 -16.92
N GLN A 237 -28.17 -2.62 -15.60
CA GLN A 237 -26.90 -2.39 -14.92
C GLN A 237 -25.92 -3.53 -15.18
N LEU A 238 -26.37 -4.79 -15.07
CA LEU A 238 -25.53 -5.96 -15.30
C LEU A 238 -25.01 -5.99 -16.75
N LYS A 239 -25.86 -5.71 -17.74
CA LYS A 239 -25.46 -5.62 -19.15
C LYS A 239 -24.42 -4.52 -19.39
N GLY A 240 -24.59 -3.35 -18.77
CA GLY A 240 -23.61 -2.26 -18.85
C GLY A 240 -22.28 -2.61 -18.17
N LEU A 241 -22.30 -3.38 -17.07
CA LEU A 241 -21.09 -3.87 -16.43
C LEU A 241 -20.37 -4.92 -17.28
N MET A 242 -21.08 -5.84 -17.92
CA MET A 242 -20.47 -6.81 -18.82
C MET A 242 -19.66 -6.13 -19.93
N GLU A 243 -20.19 -5.05 -20.51
CA GLU A 243 -19.48 -4.25 -21.52
C GLU A 243 -18.20 -3.62 -20.96
N LYS A 244 -18.26 -3.00 -19.78
CA LYS A 244 -17.08 -2.40 -19.12
C LYS A 244 -15.99 -3.42 -18.78
N TYR A 245 -16.38 -4.65 -18.43
CA TYR A 245 -15.45 -5.74 -18.13
C TYR A 245 -15.02 -6.53 -19.38
N GLY A 246 -15.43 -6.12 -20.59
CA GLY A 246 -15.04 -6.75 -21.85
C GLY A 246 -15.62 -8.15 -22.03
N ILE A 247 -16.77 -8.44 -21.41
CA ILE A 247 -17.48 -9.71 -21.52
C ILE A 247 -18.54 -9.54 -22.60
N GLN A 248 -18.24 -10.06 -23.79
CA GLN A 248 -19.22 -10.17 -24.87
C GLN A 248 -20.06 -11.44 -24.67
N ASN A 249 -21.37 -11.33 -24.93
CA ASN A 249 -22.31 -12.46 -25.01
C ASN A 249 -21.91 -13.45 -26.11
#